data_AF-A0A7G6RL22-F1
#
_entry.id   AF-A0A7G6RL22-F1
#
_cell.length_a   1.000
_cell.length_b   1.000
_cell.length_c   1.000
_cell.angle_alpha   90.00
_cell.angle_beta   90.00
_cell.angle_gamma   90.00
#
_symmetry.space_group_name_H-M   'P 1'
#
loop_
_entity.id
_entity.type
_entity.pdbx_description
1 polymer ?
#
loop_
_entity_poly.entity_id
_entity_poly.type
_entity_poly.pdbx_seq_one_letter_code
_entity_poly.pdbx_strand_id
1 'polypeptide(L)'
;MTLTGQYQAGKADRQDAENRASASTLLANTLLGTPGQTGGSMPSVSPSGQIPAKPTAGKEWDTVAPRLVSDLSKDFQLTPEQAVSVVGQLGHESAGFGTMQEVNPTVPGSRGGYGYAQWTGPRRKQFEAWSGQNNLDPNSYEANYGFLKNELANSPEGAVLNDLRTAPDAMTAGRMFTDKFLRPGTPNYGSRDAWTQKALAFANQPSASTPGEVASLDPSA
;
A
#
# COMPACT_ATOMS: atom_id res chain seq x y z
N MET A 1 -9.19 34.42 -13.52
CA MET A 1 -7.85 34.00 -13.08
C MET A 1 -8.03 32.84 -12.12
N THR A 2 -7.91 31.60 -12.59
CA THR A 2 -8.23 30.40 -11.81
C THR A 2 -6.96 29.72 -11.33
N LEU A 3 -6.85 29.58 -10.01
CA LEU A 3 -5.71 29.07 -9.22
C LEU A 3 -5.41 27.58 -9.41
N THR A 4 -5.90 26.91 -10.45
CA THR A 4 -5.80 25.45 -10.62
C THR A 4 -4.51 24.95 -11.27
N GLY A 5 -3.62 25.85 -11.71
CA GLY A 5 -2.46 25.49 -12.55
C GLY A 5 -1.20 25.00 -11.83
N GLN A 6 -1.08 25.12 -10.51
CA GLN A 6 0.18 24.84 -9.79
C GLN A 6 0.18 23.58 -8.90
N TYR A 7 -0.95 22.86 -8.77
CA TYR A 7 -1.13 21.87 -7.70
C TYR A 7 -0.69 20.43 -8.01
N GLN A 8 -0.29 20.07 -9.25
CA GLN A 8 -0.09 18.66 -9.64
C GLN A 8 1.25 18.31 -10.30
N ALA A 9 2.14 19.28 -10.53
CA ALA A 9 3.50 19.01 -11.02
C ALA A 9 4.39 18.24 -10.01
N GLY A 10 3.96 18.12 -8.74
CA GLY A 10 4.81 17.62 -7.66
C GLY A 10 5.03 16.11 -7.56
N LYS A 11 4.15 15.24 -8.09
CA LYS A 11 4.28 13.77 -7.89
C LYS A 11 5.43 13.15 -8.69
N ALA A 12 5.64 13.60 -9.93
CA ALA A 12 6.76 13.14 -10.75
C ALA A 12 8.09 13.73 -10.24
N ASP A 13 8.12 15.04 -9.95
CA ASP A 13 9.38 15.73 -9.67
C ASP A 13 9.88 15.55 -8.22
N ARG A 14 8.99 15.42 -7.20
CA ARG A 14 9.43 15.17 -5.81
C ARG A 14 10.00 13.78 -5.62
N GLN A 15 9.36 12.78 -6.23
CA GLN A 15 9.82 11.40 -6.13
C GLN A 15 11.19 11.21 -6.81
N ASP A 16 11.44 11.95 -7.89
CA ASP A 16 12.73 11.99 -8.60
C ASP A 16 13.83 12.66 -7.80
N ALA A 17 13.50 13.72 -7.06
CA ALA A 17 14.43 14.43 -6.20
C ALA A 17 14.81 13.61 -4.96
N GLU A 18 13.82 12.98 -4.30
CA GLU A 18 14.01 12.17 -3.10
C GLU A 18 14.77 10.86 -3.43
N ASN A 19 14.46 10.21 -4.55
CA ASN A 19 15.18 9.00 -4.97
C ASN A 19 16.62 9.28 -5.44
N ARG A 20 16.89 10.47 -6.02
CA ARG A 20 18.27 10.91 -6.32
C ARG A 20 19.06 11.23 -5.04
N ALA A 21 18.42 11.84 -4.04
CA ALA A 21 19.06 12.12 -2.75
C ALA A 21 19.40 10.83 -1.99
N SER A 22 18.49 9.85 -1.95
CA SER A 22 18.71 8.57 -1.27
C SER A 22 19.77 7.69 -1.95
N ALA A 23 20.00 7.83 -3.26
CA ALA A 23 21.07 7.15 -3.98
C ALA A 23 22.48 7.76 -3.70
N SER A 24 22.55 8.96 -3.14
CA SER A 24 23.81 9.72 -2.93
C SER A 24 24.18 9.95 -1.46
N THR A 25 23.46 9.38 -0.49
CA THR A 25 23.75 9.54 0.95
C THR A 25 23.90 8.19 1.69
N LEU A 26 24.46 7.19 1.01
CA LEU A 26 25.06 6.03 1.66
C LEU A 26 26.54 6.33 1.91
N LEU A 27 26.84 7.14 2.94
CA LEU A 27 28.13 7.27 3.65
C LEU A 27 28.07 8.49 4.59
N ALA A 28 27.20 8.49 5.59
CA ALA A 28 27.41 9.26 6.83
C ALA A 28 26.32 9.00 7.87
N ASN A 29 26.78 8.55 9.04
CA ASN A 29 26.23 8.82 10.37
C ASN A 29 25.04 7.99 10.86
N THR A 30 25.40 6.80 11.35
CA THR A 30 24.98 6.31 12.67
C THR A 30 25.41 7.32 13.74
N LEU A 31 24.50 7.75 14.62
CA LEU A 31 24.66 7.78 16.09
C LEU A 31 23.66 8.73 16.80
N LEU A 32 23.06 8.16 17.86
CA LEU A 32 22.47 8.77 19.07
C LEU A 32 20.94 8.95 19.14
N GLY A 33 20.36 8.27 20.13
CA GLY A 33 19.02 8.53 20.68
C GLY A 33 18.52 7.41 21.61
N THR A 34 18.80 7.52 22.92
CA THR A 34 18.23 6.69 24.00
C THR A 34 16.89 7.28 24.54
N PRO A 35 16.08 6.50 25.29
CA PRO A 35 14.61 6.64 25.37
C PRO A 35 14.06 7.25 26.67
N GLY A 36 12.78 7.65 26.67
CA GLY A 36 11.95 7.91 27.85
C GLY A 36 10.56 8.45 27.47
N GLN A 37 9.48 7.69 27.73
CA GLN A 37 8.44 7.93 28.78
C GLN A 37 7.58 9.18 28.52
N THR A 38 6.25 9.24 28.67
CA THR A 38 5.27 8.48 29.47
C THR A 38 3.85 8.82 28.97
N GLY A 39 2.88 8.00 29.36
CA GLY A 39 1.49 8.04 28.91
C GLY A 39 0.73 9.36 29.09
N GLY A 40 -0.23 9.54 28.18
CA GLY A 40 -1.33 10.48 28.30
C GLY A 40 -2.57 9.83 27.68
N SER A 41 -3.51 9.43 28.53
CA SER A 41 -4.84 8.97 28.16
C SER A 41 -5.51 10.01 27.24
N MET A 42 -5.79 9.65 25.99
CA MET A 42 -6.57 10.49 25.09
C MET A 42 -8.07 10.19 25.24
N PRO A 43 -8.92 11.23 25.15
CA PRO A 43 -10.32 11.16 25.50
C PRO A 43 -11.16 10.44 24.44
N SER A 44 -12.14 9.68 24.93
CA SER A 44 -13.29 9.23 24.15
C SER A 44 -13.98 10.42 23.49
N VAL A 45 -13.93 10.49 22.16
CA VAL A 45 -14.79 11.38 21.37
C VAL A 45 -16.06 10.62 20.98
N SER A 46 -17.17 11.08 21.58
CA SER A 46 -18.56 10.69 21.34
C SER A 46 -19.07 11.03 19.91
N PRO A 47 -20.22 10.46 19.48
CA PRO A 47 -20.52 10.18 18.09
C PRO A 47 -21.39 11.28 17.44
N SER A 48 -20.88 11.91 16.38
CA SER A 48 -21.66 12.60 15.34
C SER A 48 -20.75 12.96 14.18
N GLY A 49 -20.55 12.02 13.27
CA GLY A 49 -19.84 12.23 12.02
C GLY A 49 -20.14 11.05 11.13
N GLN A 50 -20.81 11.28 10.00
CA GLN A 50 -21.11 10.24 9.01
C GLN A 50 -19.84 9.40 8.78
N ILE A 51 -19.92 8.10 9.06
CA ILE A 51 -18.90 7.17 8.59
C ILE A 51 -18.86 7.35 7.06
N PRO A 52 -17.69 7.65 6.46
CA PRO A 52 -17.61 7.79 5.02
C PRO A 52 -18.17 6.53 4.38
N ALA A 53 -19.08 6.70 3.40
CA ALA A 53 -19.69 5.56 2.72
C ALA A 53 -18.59 4.65 2.17
N LYS A 54 -18.74 3.32 2.36
CA LYS A 54 -17.75 2.35 1.88
C LYS A 54 -17.51 2.56 0.39
N PRO A 55 -16.25 2.52 -0.07
CA PRO A 55 -15.96 2.71 -1.48
C PRO A 55 -16.59 1.59 -2.31
N THR A 56 -17.11 1.99 -3.47
CA THR A 56 -17.56 1.06 -4.51
C THR A 56 -16.32 0.43 -5.14
N ALA A 57 -16.32 -0.88 -5.30
CA ALA A 57 -15.20 -1.63 -5.87
C ALA A 57 -15.73 -2.64 -6.90
N GLY A 58 -14.96 -2.89 -7.96
CA GLY A 58 -15.25 -3.94 -8.93
C GLY A 58 -14.84 -5.33 -8.43
N LYS A 59 -15.10 -6.36 -9.25
CA LYS A 59 -14.80 -7.78 -8.94
C LYS A 59 -13.31 -8.05 -8.62
N GLU A 60 -12.43 -7.17 -9.09
CA GLU A 60 -10.98 -7.24 -8.86
C GLU A 60 -10.66 -7.12 -7.37
N TRP A 61 -11.42 -6.32 -6.61
CA TRP A 61 -11.25 -6.20 -5.16
C TRP A 61 -11.43 -7.53 -4.44
N ASP A 62 -12.44 -8.30 -4.82
CA ASP A 62 -12.81 -9.54 -4.14
C ASP A 62 -11.77 -10.66 -4.35
N THR A 63 -10.92 -10.53 -5.38
CA THR A 63 -9.88 -11.51 -5.71
C THR A 63 -8.48 -11.03 -5.30
N VAL A 64 -8.14 -9.77 -5.57
CA VAL A 64 -6.80 -9.22 -5.35
C VAL A 64 -6.57 -8.84 -3.89
N ALA A 65 -7.55 -8.17 -3.25
CA ALA A 65 -7.37 -7.65 -1.89
C ALA A 65 -7.07 -8.74 -0.86
N PRO A 66 -7.84 -9.85 -0.74
CA PRO A 66 -7.54 -10.90 0.24
C PRO A 66 -6.19 -11.59 -0.03
N ARG A 67 -5.82 -11.75 -1.31
CA ARG A 67 -4.51 -12.31 -1.70
C ARG A 67 -3.37 -11.41 -1.26
N LEU A 68 -3.46 -10.10 -1.50
CA LEU A 68 -2.46 -9.12 -1.03
C LEU A 68 -2.32 -9.13 0.49
N VAL A 69 -3.43 -9.18 1.24
CA VAL A 69 -3.39 -9.25 2.72
C VAL A 69 -2.57 -10.47 3.16
N SER A 70 -2.91 -11.65 2.63
CA SER A 70 -2.20 -12.90 2.94
C SER A 70 -0.71 -12.82 2.60
N ASP A 71 -0.37 -12.39 1.38
CA ASP A 71 1.02 -12.38 0.92
C ASP A 71 1.86 -11.32 1.66
N LEU A 72 1.32 -10.12 1.91
CA LEU A 72 2.00 -9.08 2.68
C LEU A 72 2.25 -9.53 4.13
N SER A 73 1.26 -10.15 4.78
CA SER A 73 1.42 -10.70 6.12
C SER A 73 2.52 -11.76 6.15
N LYS A 74 2.51 -12.69 5.19
CA LYS A 74 3.49 -13.78 5.09
C LYS A 74 4.90 -13.25 4.80
N ASP A 75 5.05 -12.40 3.80
CA ASP A 75 6.37 -12.00 3.30
C ASP A 75 7.05 -10.96 4.20
N PHE A 76 6.28 -10.13 4.91
CA PHE A 76 6.82 -9.02 5.71
C PHE A 76 6.56 -9.14 7.21
N GLN A 77 5.97 -10.25 7.66
CA GLN A 77 5.63 -10.50 9.07
C GLN A 77 4.73 -9.39 9.64
N LEU A 78 3.76 -8.97 8.83
CA LEU A 78 2.72 -8.02 9.24
C LEU A 78 1.52 -8.80 9.79
N THR A 79 0.88 -8.30 10.84
CA THR A 79 -0.43 -8.86 11.23
C THR A 79 -1.44 -8.62 10.10
N PRO A 80 -2.53 -9.38 10.00
CA PRO A 80 -3.58 -9.10 9.02
C PRO A 80 -4.09 -7.65 9.09
N GLU A 81 -4.22 -7.06 10.28
CA GLU A 81 -4.61 -5.66 10.49
C GLU A 81 -3.59 -4.67 9.91
N GLN A 82 -2.29 -4.97 9.98
CA GLN A 82 -1.24 -4.15 9.39
C GLN A 82 -1.18 -4.34 7.87
N ALA A 83 -1.42 -5.55 7.37
CA ALA A 83 -1.45 -5.81 5.93
C ALA A 83 -2.66 -5.15 5.24
N VAL A 84 -3.85 -5.17 5.86
CA VAL A 84 -5.03 -4.50 5.30
C VAL A 84 -4.85 -2.98 5.18
N SER A 85 -3.98 -2.37 5.99
CA SER A 85 -3.70 -0.93 5.86
C SER A 85 -3.01 -0.62 4.54
N VAL A 86 -2.01 -1.42 4.15
CA VAL A 86 -1.34 -1.29 2.85
C VAL A 86 -2.35 -1.52 1.72
N VAL A 87 -3.15 -2.58 1.82
CA VAL A 87 -4.18 -2.93 0.82
C VAL A 87 -5.24 -1.83 0.67
N GLY A 88 -5.67 -1.21 1.77
CA GLY A 88 -6.58 -0.07 1.74
C GLY A 88 -6.01 1.12 0.96
N GLN A 89 -4.75 1.46 1.18
CA GLN A 89 -4.14 2.58 0.46
C GLN A 89 -3.97 2.29 -1.04
N LEU A 90 -3.58 1.06 -1.41
CA LEU A 90 -3.49 0.63 -2.81
C LEU A 90 -4.87 0.55 -3.48
N GLY A 91 -5.90 0.17 -2.73
CA GLY A 91 -7.30 0.24 -3.16
C GLY A 91 -7.71 1.67 -3.54
N HIS A 92 -7.29 2.67 -2.78
CA HIS A 92 -7.50 4.08 -3.16
C HIS A 92 -6.76 4.43 -4.45
N GLU A 93 -5.49 4.06 -4.60
CA GLU A 93 -4.68 4.41 -5.79
C GLU A 93 -5.28 3.84 -7.08
N SER A 94 -5.81 2.61 -7.03
CA SER A 94 -6.18 1.83 -8.21
C SER A 94 -7.70 1.62 -8.37
N ALA A 95 -8.52 2.37 -7.63
CA ALA A 95 -9.97 2.18 -7.56
C ALA A 95 -10.38 0.73 -7.27
N GLY A 96 -9.77 0.14 -6.24
CA GLY A 96 -9.95 -1.25 -5.85
C GLY A 96 -9.35 -2.23 -6.85
N PHE A 97 -8.18 -1.91 -7.39
CA PHE A 97 -7.46 -2.70 -8.39
C PHE A 97 -8.20 -2.81 -9.74
N GLY A 98 -9.19 -1.96 -9.99
CA GLY A 98 -9.95 -1.92 -11.25
C GLY A 98 -9.36 -0.97 -12.29
N THR A 99 -8.45 -0.06 -11.90
CA THR A 99 -7.82 0.93 -12.78
C THR A 99 -6.31 0.85 -12.63
N MET A 100 -5.64 0.29 -13.64
CA MET A 100 -4.17 0.20 -13.67
C MET A 100 -3.50 1.43 -14.27
N GLN A 101 -4.14 2.09 -15.23
CA GLN A 101 -3.55 3.21 -15.96
C GLN A 101 -4.23 4.49 -15.49
N GLU A 102 -3.44 5.51 -15.11
CA GLU A 102 -3.99 6.83 -14.81
C GLU A 102 -4.80 7.36 -15.99
N VAL A 103 -6.06 7.72 -15.73
CA VAL A 103 -7.02 8.14 -16.77
C VAL A 103 -6.70 9.54 -17.30
N ASN A 104 -6.33 10.48 -16.43
CA ASN A 104 -6.10 11.88 -16.79
C ASN A 104 -4.75 12.39 -16.24
N PRO A 105 -3.61 12.00 -16.84
CA PRO A 105 -2.31 12.52 -16.46
C PRO A 105 -2.27 14.05 -16.60
N THR A 106 -1.89 14.73 -15.51
CA THR A 106 -1.90 16.20 -15.46
C THR A 106 -0.60 16.83 -15.92
N VAL A 107 0.50 16.05 -15.96
CA VAL A 107 1.80 16.50 -16.45
C VAL A 107 1.84 16.33 -17.98
N PRO A 108 2.02 17.41 -18.76
CA PRO A 108 2.09 17.33 -20.22
C PRO A 108 3.15 16.34 -20.70
N GLY A 109 2.76 15.43 -21.60
CA GLY A 109 3.64 14.39 -22.14
C GLY A 109 3.92 13.22 -21.17
N SER A 110 3.40 13.27 -19.94
CA SER A 110 3.47 12.15 -19.01
C SER A 110 2.47 11.06 -19.39
N ARG A 111 2.88 9.81 -19.21
CA ARG A 111 1.98 8.65 -19.29
C ARG A 111 1.14 8.49 -18.02
N GLY A 112 1.41 9.28 -16.97
CA GLY A 112 0.77 9.16 -15.66
C GLY A 112 1.25 7.96 -14.85
N GLY A 113 0.56 7.69 -13.75
CA GLY A 113 0.79 6.55 -12.88
C GLY A 113 0.32 5.24 -13.51
N TYR A 114 0.92 4.13 -13.06
CA TYR A 114 0.53 2.80 -13.47
C TYR A 114 0.60 1.76 -12.34
N GLY A 115 -0.25 0.75 -12.38
CA GLY A 115 -0.27 -0.38 -11.45
C GLY A 115 -0.96 -0.09 -10.10
N TYR A 116 -0.94 -1.07 -9.20
CA TYR A 116 -1.68 -1.01 -7.92
C TYR A 116 -1.30 0.19 -7.04
N ALA A 117 -0.02 0.58 -7.07
CA ALA A 117 0.49 1.73 -6.31
C ALA A 117 0.50 3.02 -7.12
N GLN A 118 -0.03 3.02 -8.35
CA GLN A 118 0.03 4.14 -9.29
C GLN A 118 1.45 4.72 -9.43
N TRP A 119 2.45 3.85 -9.63
CA TRP A 119 3.83 4.28 -9.80
C TRP A 119 3.94 5.30 -10.93
N THR A 120 4.50 6.48 -10.64
CA THR A 120 4.73 7.57 -11.60
C THR A 120 6.21 7.73 -11.92
N GLY A 121 6.54 8.46 -13.00
CA GLY A 121 7.92 8.87 -13.29
C GLY A 121 8.89 7.68 -13.43
N PRO A 122 10.11 7.75 -12.84
CA PRO A 122 11.09 6.68 -12.80
C PRO A 122 10.59 5.41 -12.12
N ARG A 123 9.77 5.49 -11.06
CA ARG A 123 9.20 4.29 -10.42
C ARG A 123 8.31 3.52 -11.39
N ARG A 124 7.56 4.22 -12.26
CA ARG A 124 6.82 3.57 -13.37
C ARG A 124 7.75 2.82 -14.31
N LYS A 125 8.84 3.47 -14.74
CA LYS A 125 9.82 2.86 -15.65
C LYS A 125 10.47 1.63 -15.01
N GLN A 126 10.76 1.68 -13.71
CA GLN A 126 11.29 0.56 -12.94
C GLN A 126 10.27 -0.58 -12.86
N PHE A 127 9.00 -0.29 -12.59
CA PHE A 127 7.92 -1.28 -12.61
C PHE A 127 7.79 -1.98 -13.96
N GLU A 128 7.73 -1.20 -15.05
CA GLU A 128 7.61 -1.72 -16.41
C GLU A 128 8.84 -2.56 -16.81
N ALA A 129 10.04 -2.09 -16.46
CA ALA A 129 11.27 -2.82 -16.72
C ALA A 129 11.35 -4.12 -15.89
N TRP A 130 10.99 -4.09 -14.61
CA TRP A 130 10.96 -5.26 -13.75
C TRP A 130 9.95 -6.29 -14.28
N SER A 131 8.77 -5.85 -14.69
CA SER A 131 7.74 -6.71 -15.30
C SER A 131 8.28 -7.38 -16.57
N GLY A 132 8.92 -6.61 -17.46
CA GLY A 132 9.54 -7.14 -18.68
C GLY A 132 10.68 -8.13 -18.41
N GLN A 133 11.57 -7.81 -17.46
CA GLN A 133 12.69 -8.69 -17.07
C GLN A 133 12.23 -10.02 -16.48
N ASN A 134 11.07 -10.04 -15.82
CA ASN A 134 10.49 -11.23 -15.22
C ASN A 134 9.45 -11.93 -16.14
N ASN A 135 9.29 -11.46 -17.39
CA ASN A 135 8.29 -11.96 -18.35
C ASN A 135 6.85 -11.96 -17.80
N LEU A 136 6.48 -10.91 -17.07
CA LEU A 136 5.16 -10.73 -16.48
C LEU A 136 4.34 -9.69 -17.24
N ASP A 137 3.04 -9.92 -17.37
CA ASP A 137 2.10 -8.87 -17.81
C ASP A 137 2.03 -7.78 -16.73
N PRO A 138 2.31 -6.50 -17.03
CA PRO A 138 2.18 -5.40 -16.07
C PRO A 138 0.80 -5.25 -15.41
N ASN A 139 -0.27 -5.85 -15.95
CA ASN A 139 -1.59 -5.90 -15.32
C ASN A 139 -1.80 -7.07 -14.37
N SER A 140 -0.90 -8.05 -14.38
CA SER A 140 -1.01 -9.24 -13.53
C SER A 140 -0.78 -8.90 -12.06
N TYR A 141 -1.34 -9.74 -11.19
CA TYR A 141 -1.04 -9.69 -9.76
C TYR A 141 0.46 -9.88 -9.51
N GLU A 142 1.05 -10.85 -10.21
CA GLU A 142 2.45 -11.24 -10.07
C GLU A 142 3.38 -10.07 -10.41
N ALA A 143 3.04 -9.27 -11.43
CA ALA A 143 3.76 -8.04 -11.73
C ALA A 143 3.65 -7.03 -10.59
N ASN A 144 2.41 -6.67 -10.23
CA ASN A 144 2.14 -5.59 -9.30
C ASN A 144 2.62 -5.91 -7.88
N TYR A 145 2.22 -7.04 -7.32
CA TYR A 145 2.69 -7.46 -6.01
C TYR A 145 4.18 -7.80 -6.02
N GLY A 146 4.67 -8.46 -7.07
CA GLY A 146 6.09 -8.81 -7.17
C GLY A 146 7.01 -7.60 -7.16
N PHE A 147 6.66 -6.54 -7.89
CA PHE A 147 7.44 -5.30 -7.86
C PHE A 147 7.29 -4.54 -6.54
N LEU A 148 6.07 -4.43 -5.98
CA LEU A 148 5.87 -3.86 -4.64
C LEU A 148 6.72 -4.58 -3.60
N LYS A 149 6.71 -5.92 -3.62
CA LYS A 149 7.51 -6.76 -2.75
C LYS A 149 8.99 -6.49 -2.94
N ASN A 150 9.45 -6.38 -4.18
CA ASN A 150 10.83 -6.03 -4.49
C ASN A 150 11.23 -4.65 -3.92
N GLU A 151 10.39 -3.62 -4.06
CA GLU A 151 10.68 -2.31 -3.48
C GLU A 151 10.74 -2.36 -1.95
N LEU A 152 9.78 -3.03 -1.31
CA LEU A 152 9.72 -3.14 0.15
C LEU A 152 10.86 -3.99 0.74
N ALA A 153 11.35 -5.00 0.02
CA ALA A 153 12.41 -5.88 0.50
C ALA A 153 13.82 -5.35 0.18
N ASN A 154 14.00 -4.74 -1.00
CA ASN A 154 15.32 -4.55 -1.60
C ASN A 154 15.67 -3.08 -1.90
N SER A 155 14.87 -2.13 -1.42
CA SER A 155 15.11 -0.70 -1.66
C SER A 155 14.87 0.14 -0.39
N PRO A 156 15.28 1.43 -0.37
CA PRO A 156 14.97 2.33 0.74
C PRO A 156 13.47 2.48 1.04
N GLU A 157 12.59 2.18 0.08
CA GLU A 157 11.13 2.21 0.30
C GLU A 157 10.68 1.23 1.40
N GLY A 158 11.46 0.17 1.65
CA GLY A 158 11.24 -0.78 2.73
C GLY A 158 11.33 -0.19 4.14
N ALA A 159 11.85 1.03 4.31
CA ALA A 159 11.93 1.71 5.60
C ALA A 159 10.56 1.84 6.30
N VAL A 160 9.47 1.93 5.51
CA VAL A 160 8.10 2.01 6.03
C VAL A 160 7.67 0.76 6.79
N LEU A 161 8.29 -0.40 6.56
CA LEU A 161 7.88 -1.67 7.20
C LEU A 161 8.00 -1.63 8.73
N ASN A 162 8.99 -0.91 9.27
CA ASN A 162 9.13 -0.77 10.72
C ASN A 162 8.00 0.07 11.32
N ASP A 163 7.58 1.11 10.61
CA ASP A 163 6.43 1.93 11.01
C ASP A 163 5.14 1.12 10.99
N LEU A 164 4.92 0.33 9.94
CA LEU A 164 3.73 -0.55 9.84
C LEU A 164 3.66 -1.54 10.99
N ARG A 165 4.78 -2.18 11.35
CA ARG A 165 4.85 -3.16 12.44
C ARG A 165 4.60 -2.57 13.82
N THR A 166 4.89 -1.29 14.01
CA THR A 166 4.78 -0.60 15.31
C THR A 166 3.56 0.32 15.41
N ALA A 167 2.82 0.46 14.32
CA ALA A 167 1.61 1.26 14.30
C ALA A 167 0.56 0.71 15.29
N PRO A 168 -0.13 1.58 16.04
CA PRO A 168 -1.11 1.18 17.04
C PRO A 168 -2.41 0.61 16.45
N ASP A 169 -2.71 0.93 15.19
CA ASP A 169 -3.93 0.50 14.50
C ASP A 169 -3.75 0.58 12.97
N ALA A 170 -4.69 -0.06 12.24
CA ALA A 170 -4.66 -0.12 10.78
C ALA A 170 -4.80 1.25 10.10
N MET A 171 -5.53 2.20 10.67
CA MET A 171 -5.68 3.53 10.06
C MET A 171 -4.36 4.30 10.16
N THR A 172 -3.73 4.28 11.33
CA THR A 172 -2.42 4.89 11.56
C THR A 172 -1.36 4.26 10.64
N ALA A 173 -1.34 2.93 10.52
CA ALA A 173 -0.44 2.22 9.60
C ALA A 173 -0.66 2.63 8.13
N GLY A 174 -1.92 2.76 7.69
CA GLY A 174 -2.26 3.18 6.33
C GLY A 174 -1.80 4.59 6.02
N ARG A 175 -1.94 5.51 6.98
CA ARG A 175 -1.43 6.89 6.84
C ARG A 175 0.09 6.92 6.77
N MET A 176 0.79 6.14 7.60
CA MET A 176 2.24 5.99 7.51
C MET A 176 2.67 5.46 6.12
N PHE A 177 1.98 4.46 5.57
CA PHE A 177 2.24 3.99 4.21
C PHE A 177 2.01 5.08 3.15
N THR A 178 0.97 5.90 3.33
CA THR A 178 0.69 7.02 2.43
C THR A 178 1.78 8.06 2.45
N ASP A 179 2.18 8.49 3.65
CA ASP A 179 3.17 9.55 3.83
C ASP A 179 4.58 9.10 3.48
N LYS A 180 4.92 7.84 3.74
CA LYS A 180 6.29 7.36 3.64
C LYS A 180 6.59 6.53 2.40
N PHE A 181 5.60 5.88 1.78
CA PHE A 181 5.82 5.06 0.57
C PHE A 181 5.14 5.65 -0.68
N LEU A 182 3.87 6.06 -0.57
CA LEU A 182 3.11 6.57 -1.73
C LEU A 182 3.39 8.05 -2.02
N ARG A 183 3.65 8.85 -0.98
CA ARG A 183 3.98 10.29 -1.01
C ARG A 183 3.13 11.09 -2.02
N PRO A 184 1.78 10.96 -1.98
CA PRO A 184 0.95 11.65 -2.96
C PRO A 184 0.96 13.16 -2.74
N GLY A 185 0.80 13.94 -3.82
CA GLY A 185 0.64 15.39 -3.72
C GLY A 185 -0.52 15.84 -2.81
N THR A 186 -1.59 15.05 -2.73
CA THR A 186 -2.69 15.22 -1.77
C THR A 186 -3.00 13.87 -1.11
N PRO A 187 -2.91 13.76 0.22
CA PRO A 187 -3.09 12.48 0.91
C PRO A 187 -4.46 11.85 0.80
N ASN A 188 -5.56 12.59 0.66
CA ASN A 188 -6.93 12.04 0.53
C ASN A 188 -7.32 11.04 1.65
N TYR A 189 -6.95 11.33 2.91
CA TYR A 189 -7.14 10.40 4.03
C TYR A 189 -8.57 9.89 4.21
N GLY A 190 -9.60 10.73 4.05
CA GLY A 190 -10.98 10.28 4.18
C GLY A 190 -11.34 9.14 3.22
N SER A 191 -10.85 9.19 1.97
CA SER A 191 -11.08 8.10 1.00
C SER A 191 -10.25 6.87 1.33
N ARG A 192 -8.97 7.06 1.69
CA ARG A 192 -8.06 5.96 2.03
C ARG A 192 -8.50 5.21 3.27
N ASP A 193 -8.92 5.91 4.31
CA ASP A 193 -9.44 5.33 5.54
C ASP A 193 -10.71 4.51 5.25
N ALA A 194 -11.56 4.96 4.31
CA ALA A 194 -12.73 4.18 3.89
C ALA A 194 -12.37 2.88 3.15
N TRP A 195 -11.29 2.88 2.36
CA TRP A 195 -10.74 1.65 1.75
C TRP A 195 -10.10 0.72 2.79
N THR A 196 -9.35 1.26 3.75
CA THR A 196 -8.81 0.49 4.88
C THR A 196 -9.94 -0.12 5.71
N GLN A 197 -11.01 0.63 5.97
CA GLN A 197 -12.20 0.11 6.65
C GLN A 197 -12.89 -1.01 5.85
N LYS A 198 -12.91 -0.91 4.52
CA LYS A 198 -13.39 -1.99 3.66
C LYS A 198 -12.50 -3.23 3.76
N ALA A 199 -11.18 -3.04 3.79
CA ALA A 199 -10.21 -4.13 3.88
C ALA A 199 -10.18 -4.82 5.26
N LEU A 200 -10.51 -4.12 6.35
CA LEU A 200 -10.65 -4.71 7.69
C LEU A 200 -11.68 -5.86 7.76
N ALA A 201 -12.59 -5.97 6.78
CA ALA A 201 -13.47 -7.13 6.66
C ALA A 201 -12.69 -8.45 6.41
N PHE A 202 -11.48 -8.38 5.84
CA PHE A 202 -10.61 -9.53 5.59
C PHE A 202 -9.80 -9.95 6.82
N ALA A 203 -9.33 -9.00 7.64
CA ALA A 203 -8.56 -9.28 8.86
C ALA A 203 -9.38 -10.07 9.91
N ASN A 204 -10.70 -9.89 9.89
CA ASN A 204 -11.64 -10.57 10.79
C ASN A 204 -12.20 -11.89 10.23
N GLN A 205 -11.75 -12.35 9.05
CA GLN A 205 -12.14 -13.67 8.56
C GLN A 205 -11.31 -14.73 9.30
N PRO A 206 -11.92 -15.68 10.02
CA PRO A 206 -11.17 -16.80 10.57
C PRO A 206 -10.48 -17.51 9.41
N SER A 207 -9.17 -17.74 9.55
CA SER A 207 -8.35 -18.47 8.58
C SER A 207 -9.15 -19.66 8.06
N ALA A 208 -9.55 -19.60 6.78
CA ALA A 208 -10.33 -20.66 6.18
C ALA A 208 -9.59 -21.98 6.43
N SER A 209 -10.25 -22.87 7.17
CA SER A 209 -9.79 -24.20 7.50
C SER A 209 -9.31 -24.89 6.22
N THR A 210 -8.08 -25.37 6.24
CA THR A 210 -7.52 -26.29 5.26
C THR A 210 -8.55 -27.37 4.89
N PRO A 211 -9.06 -27.45 3.64
CA PRO A 211 -9.82 -28.61 3.21
C PRO A 211 -8.82 -29.73 2.93
N GLY A 212 -8.62 -30.63 3.90
CA GLY A 212 -7.67 -31.72 3.68
C GLY A 212 -7.34 -32.60 4.89
N GLU A 213 -8.23 -32.77 5.86
CA GLU A 213 -8.18 -33.98 6.69
C GLU A 213 -9.04 -35.03 5.99
N VAL A 214 -8.42 -35.77 5.07
CA VAL A 214 -8.99 -37.02 4.57
C VAL A 214 -9.06 -37.95 5.77
N ALA A 215 -10.29 -38.19 6.23
CA ALA A 215 -10.61 -39.32 7.07
C ALA A 215 -10.10 -40.58 6.36
N SER A 216 -8.96 -41.09 6.83
CA SER A 216 -8.51 -42.45 6.54
C SER A 216 -9.51 -43.39 7.18
N LEU A 217 -10.58 -43.70 6.44
CA LEU A 217 -11.39 -44.88 6.66
C LEU A 217 -10.49 -46.08 6.41
N ASP A 218 -10.14 -46.73 7.51
CA ASP A 218 -9.66 -48.09 7.61
C ASP A 218 -10.46 -49.04 6.69
N PRO A 219 -9.82 -49.71 5.70
CA PRO A 219 -10.38 -50.88 5.07
C PRO A 219 -9.93 -52.14 5.83
N SER A 220 -10.90 -52.77 6.48
CA SER A 220 -10.81 -54.00 7.25
C SER A 220 -9.93 -55.11 6.67
N ALA A 221 -9.16 -55.76 7.55
CA ALA A 221 -8.85 -57.20 7.51
C ALA A 221 -8.51 -57.71 8.92
#